data_AF-B4DIT7-F1
#
_entry.id   AF-B4DIT7-F1
#
_cell.length_a   1.000
_cell.length_b   1.000
_cell.length_c   1.000
_cell.angle_alpha   90.00
_cell.angle_beta   90.00
_cell.angle_gamma   90.00
#
_symmetry.space_group_name_H-M   'P 1'
#
loop_
_entity.id
_entity.type
_entity.pdbx_description
1 polymer ?
#
loop_
_entity_poly.entity_id
_entity_poly.type
_entity_poly.pdbx_seq_one_letter_code
_entity_poly.pdbx_strand_id
1 'polypeptide(L)'
;MAEELVLERCDLELETNGRDHHTADLCREKLVVRRGQPFWLTLHFEGRNYEASVDSLTFSVVTADAVYLDSEEERQEYVLTQQGFIYQGSAKFIKNIPWNFGQFEDGILDICLILLDVNPKFLKNAGRDCSRRSSPVYVGRVVSGMVNCNDDQGVLLGRWDNNYGDGVSPMSWIGSVDILRRWKNHGCQRVKYGQCWVFAAVACTVLRCLGIPTRVVTNYNSAHDQNSNLLIEYFRNEFGEIQGDKSEMIWNFHCWVESWMTRPDLQPGYEGWQALDPTPQEKSEGTYCCGPVPVRAIKEGDLSTKYDAPFVFAEVNADVVDWIQQDDGSVHKSINRSLIVGLKISTKSVGRDEREDITHTYKYPEGSSEEREAFTRANHLNKLAEKEETGMAMRIRVGQSMNMGSDFDVFAHITNNTAEEYVCRLLLCARTVSYNGILGPECGTKYLLNLNLEPFSEKSVPLCILYEKYRDCLTESNLIKVRALLVEPVINSYLLAERDLYLENPEIKIRILGEPKQKRKLVAEVSLQNPLPVALEGCTFTVEGAGLTEEQKTVEIPDPVEAGEEVKVRMDLLPLHMGLHKLVVNFESDKLKAVKGFRNVIIGPA
;
A
#
# COMPACT_ATOMS: atom_id res chain seq x y z
N MET A 1 -31.30 50.37 33.59
CA MET A 1 -31.25 49.18 32.71
C MET A 1 -29.81 49.06 32.26
N ALA A 2 -29.16 47.91 32.43
CA ALA A 2 -27.82 47.72 31.85
C ALA A 2 -27.94 47.88 30.32
N GLU A 3 -26.98 48.55 29.70
CA GLU A 3 -26.93 48.64 28.24
C GLU A 3 -26.81 47.22 27.65
N GLU A 4 -27.39 46.98 26.48
CA GLU A 4 -27.35 45.67 25.84
C GLU A 4 -25.90 45.30 25.49
N LEU A 5 -25.52 44.03 25.68
CA LEU A 5 -24.17 43.57 25.35
C LEU A 5 -24.07 43.35 23.83
N VAL A 6 -23.39 44.25 23.13
CA VAL A 6 -23.27 44.22 21.67
C VAL A 6 -21.92 43.62 21.27
N LEU A 7 -21.94 42.45 20.62
CA LEU A 7 -20.73 41.80 20.10
C LEU A 7 -20.29 42.51 18.81
N GLU A 8 -19.16 43.21 18.86
CA GLU A 8 -18.55 43.89 17.70
C GLU A 8 -17.87 42.88 16.77
N ARG A 9 -17.00 42.04 17.34
CA ARG A 9 -16.32 40.97 16.59
C ARG A 9 -15.94 39.80 17.49
N CYS A 10 -15.82 38.64 16.88
CA CYS A 10 -15.34 37.41 17.50
C CYS A 10 -14.02 37.03 16.84
N ASP A 11 -12.93 37.03 17.60
CA ASP A 11 -11.63 36.55 17.15
C ASP A 11 -11.49 35.06 17.50
N LEU A 12 -11.23 34.25 16.47
CA LEU A 12 -11.10 32.81 16.59
C LEU A 12 -9.66 32.38 16.94
N GLU A 13 -8.73 33.32 17.12
CA GLU A 13 -7.37 33.07 17.59
C GLU A 13 -6.64 31.98 16.77
N LEU A 14 -6.78 32.05 15.44
CA LEU A 14 -6.41 30.97 14.50
C LEU A 14 -4.97 30.46 14.69
N GLU A 15 -4.01 31.37 14.88
CA GLU A 15 -2.60 31.01 15.02
C GLU A 15 -2.32 30.27 16.34
N THR A 16 -2.81 30.81 17.44
CA THR A 16 -2.62 30.23 18.78
C THR A 16 -3.32 28.88 18.88
N ASN A 17 -4.60 28.82 18.48
CA ASN A 17 -5.36 27.58 18.46
C ASN A 17 -4.77 26.56 17.49
N GLY A 18 -4.39 26.97 16.29
CA GLY A 18 -3.77 26.09 15.31
C GLY A 18 -2.49 25.44 15.84
N ARG A 19 -1.65 26.21 16.54
CA ARG A 19 -0.43 25.70 17.18
C ARG A 19 -0.75 24.72 18.31
N ASP A 20 -1.59 25.13 19.25
CA ASP A 20 -1.91 24.36 20.45
C ASP A 20 -2.65 23.05 20.11
N HIS A 21 -3.49 23.06 19.07
CA HIS A 21 -4.22 21.88 18.60
C HIS A 21 -3.49 21.10 17.52
N HIS A 22 -2.23 21.40 17.19
CA HIS A 22 -1.48 20.73 16.12
C HIS A 22 -2.24 20.70 14.78
N THR A 23 -2.82 21.84 14.40
CA THR A 23 -3.62 22.07 13.18
C THR A 23 -3.17 23.36 12.46
N ALA A 24 -1.97 23.85 12.76
CA ALA A 24 -1.43 25.11 12.24
C ALA A 24 -1.51 25.22 10.71
N ASP A 25 -1.17 24.15 9.98
CA ASP A 25 -1.21 24.13 8.51
C ASP A 25 -2.65 24.12 7.93
N LEU A 26 -3.64 23.71 8.74
CA LEU A 26 -5.07 23.70 8.40
C LEU A 26 -5.75 25.04 8.73
N CYS A 27 -5.25 25.77 9.73
CA CYS A 27 -5.80 27.05 10.19
C CYS A 27 -5.40 28.21 9.26
N ARG A 28 -5.78 28.13 7.98
CA ARG A 28 -5.55 29.19 6.97
C ARG A 28 -6.60 30.31 7.09
N GLU A 29 -7.84 30.00 6.76
CA GLU A 29 -8.99 30.95 6.80
C GLU A 29 -10.11 30.50 7.74
N LYS A 30 -10.00 29.30 8.31
CA LYS A 30 -10.99 28.67 9.18
C LYS A 30 -10.31 28.16 10.45
N LEU A 31 -11.03 28.20 11.57
CA LEU A 31 -10.57 27.56 12.80
C LEU A 31 -10.77 26.05 12.70
N VAL A 32 -9.69 25.30 12.87
CA VAL A 32 -9.72 23.84 13.00
C VAL A 32 -9.16 23.49 14.38
N VAL A 33 -9.91 22.70 15.15
CA VAL A 33 -9.51 22.31 16.52
C VAL A 33 -9.73 20.82 16.74
N ARG A 34 -9.00 20.27 17.69
CA ARG A 34 -9.13 18.87 18.11
C ARG A 34 -10.06 18.76 19.31
N ARG A 35 -10.96 17.78 19.23
CA ARG A 35 -11.95 17.47 20.27
C ARG A 35 -11.24 17.12 21.59
N GLY A 36 -11.82 17.47 22.73
CA GLY A 36 -11.34 17.10 24.07
C GLY A 36 -10.26 18.04 24.63
N GLN A 37 -9.89 19.07 23.88
CA GLN A 37 -8.89 20.06 24.25
C GLN A 37 -9.53 21.47 24.28
N PRO A 38 -9.23 22.32 25.27
CA PRO A 38 -9.70 23.70 25.30
C PRO A 38 -9.07 24.52 24.18
N PHE A 39 -9.82 25.46 23.62
CA PHE A 39 -9.36 26.43 22.61
C PHE A 39 -9.70 27.86 23.05
N TRP A 40 -8.96 28.82 22.50
CA TRP A 40 -9.11 30.24 22.77
C TRP A 40 -10.20 30.88 21.90
N LEU A 41 -10.97 31.78 22.49
CA LEU A 41 -11.96 32.60 21.78
C LEU A 41 -11.95 33.99 22.42
N THR A 42 -11.72 35.04 21.61
CA THR A 42 -11.70 36.42 22.10
C THR A 42 -12.93 37.16 21.58
N LEU A 43 -13.81 37.57 22.49
CA LEU A 43 -15.00 38.36 22.15
C LEU A 43 -14.71 39.85 22.40
N HIS A 44 -14.94 40.66 21.38
CA HIS A 44 -14.84 42.10 21.45
C HIS A 44 -16.25 42.69 21.47
N PHE A 45 -16.54 43.48 22.50
CA PHE A 45 -17.84 44.11 22.69
C PHE A 45 -17.75 45.62 22.49
N GLU A 46 -18.78 46.20 21.89
CA GLU A 46 -18.90 47.66 21.73
C GLU A 46 -19.49 48.27 23.02
N GLY A 47 -18.94 49.41 23.44
CA GLY A 47 -19.44 50.19 24.58
C GLY A 47 -19.00 49.66 25.95
N ARG A 48 -19.36 48.42 26.31
CA ARG A 48 -19.03 47.81 27.60
C ARG A 48 -18.60 46.34 27.49
N ASN A 49 -17.86 45.87 28.49
CA ASN A 49 -17.44 44.46 28.57
C ASN A 49 -18.55 43.59 29.19
N TYR A 50 -18.36 42.27 29.14
CA TYR A 50 -19.24 41.29 29.79
C TYR A 50 -19.29 41.51 31.31
N GLU A 51 -20.49 41.57 31.86
CA GLU A 51 -20.74 41.72 33.28
C GLU A 51 -21.59 40.54 33.78
N ALA A 52 -20.98 39.61 34.52
CA ALA A 52 -21.64 38.39 34.99
C ALA A 52 -22.89 38.60 35.87
N SER A 53 -23.07 39.82 36.41
CA SER A 53 -24.23 40.21 37.21
C SER A 53 -25.48 40.49 36.37
N VAL A 54 -25.32 40.82 35.09
CA VAL A 54 -26.40 41.27 34.20
C VAL A 54 -26.45 40.54 32.86
N ASP A 55 -25.37 39.89 32.46
CA ASP A 55 -25.24 39.16 31.20
C ASP A 55 -25.19 37.64 31.43
N SER A 56 -25.60 36.87 30.42
CA SER A 56 -25.46 35.41 30.40
C SER A 56 -24.97 34.96 29.03
N LEU A 57 -23.96 34.09 29.03
CA LEU A 57 -23.37 33.53 27.83
C LEU A 57 -23.32 32.01 27.97
N THR A 58 -23.90 31.29 27.01
CA THR A 58 -23.92 29.82 27.03
C THR A 58 -23.13 29.29 25.86
N PHE A 59 -22.07 28.54 26.17
CA PHE A 59 -21.35 27.72 25.20
C PHE A 59 -21.60 26.24 25.52
N SER A 60 -21.92 25.46 24.50
CA SER A 60 -22.04 24.01 24.65
C SER A 60 -21.10 23.34 23.65
N VAL A 61 -20.06 22.69 24.17
CA VAL A 61 -19.11 21.91 23.39
C VAL A 61 -18.85 20.62 24.18
N VAL A 62 -19.12 19.45 23.58
CA VAL A 62 -18.94 18.14 24.23
C VAL A 62 -18.06 17.28 23.35
N THR A 63 -16.93 16.85 23.91
CA THR A 63 -15.93 16.08 23.15
C THR A 63 -15.13 15.17 24.08
N ALA A 64 -15.07 13.86 23.76
CA ALA A 64 -14.17 12.87 24.34
C ALA A 64 -13.30 12.27 23.22
N ASP A 65 -12.09 11.78 23.53
CA ASP A 65 -11.18 11.21 22.53
C ASP A 65 -11.03 9.68 22.62
N ALA A 66 -11.17 9.00 21.47
CA ALA A 66 -11.07 7.56 21.30
C ALA A 66 -9.87 7.13 20.45
N VAL A 67 -9.06 8.09 19.95
CA VAL A 67 -7.92 7.84 19.05
C VAL A 67 -6.57 8.27 19.65
N TYR A 68 -6.50 8.39 20.98
CA TYR A 68 -5.30 8.82 21.68
C TYR A 68 -4.12 7.85 21.47
N LEU A 69 -2.96 8.41 21.11
CA LEU A 69 -1.65 7.77 21.14
C LEU A 69 -0.82 8.45 22.23
N ASP A 70 -0.11 7.65 23.04
CA ASP A 70 0.69 8.13 24.16
C ASP A 70 2.03 8.74 23.71
N SER A 71 2.65 8.16 22.68
CA SER A 71 3.91 8.61 22.09
C SER A 71 3.70 9.82 21.17
N GLU A 72 4.42 10.91 21.44
CA GLU A 72 4.43 12.10 20.58
C GLU A 72 4.99 11.81 19.19
N GLU A 73 6.03 10.97 19.10
CA GLU A 73 6.64 10.60 17.81
C GLU A 73 5.64 9.82 16.94
N GLU A 74 4.84 8.94 17.55
CA GLU A 74 3.79 8.21 16.86
C GLU A 74 2.65 9.13 16.41
N ARG A 75 2.24 10.10 17.24
CA ARG A 75 1.27 11.13 16.82
C ARG A 75 1.81 11.94 15.64
N GLN A 76 3.08 12.35 15.70
CA GLN A 76 3.74 13.07 14.62
C GLN A 76 3.79 12.25 13.33
N GLU A 77 4.18 10.98 13.37
CA GLU A 77 4.25 10.11 12.19
C GLU A 77 2.87 9.79 11.61
N TYR A 78 1.93 9.38 12.47
CA TYR A 78 0.68 8.76 12.04
C TYR A 78 -0.46 9.76 11.85
N VAL A 79 -0.29 11.04 12.21
CA VAL A 79 -1.28 12.11 11.98
C VAL A 79 -0.68 13.26 11.19
N LEU A 80 0.48 13.78 11.60
CA LEU A 80 1.00 15.06 11.12
C LEU A 80 1.93 14.95 9.91
N THR A 81 2.66 13.84 9.78
CA THR A 81 3.62 13.63 8.70
C THR A 81 2.87 13.47 7.37
N GLN A 82 3.20 14.32 6.40
CA GLN A 82 2.47 14.45 5.12
C GLN A 82 3.07 13.63 3.98
N GLN A 83 4.26 13.05 4.16
CA GLN A 83 4.87 12.16 3.18
C GLN A 83 5.35 10.86 3.82
N GLY A 84 5.27 9.76 3.08
CA GLY A 84 5.70 8.47 3.57
C GLY A 84 6.15 7.54 2.46
N PHE A 85 6.11 6.25 2.77
CA PHE A 85 6.42 5.18 1.83
C PHE A 85 5.29 4.17 1.80
N ILE A 86 5.07 3.63 0.61
CA ILE A 86 4.29 2.41 0.39
C ILE A 86 5.25 1.35 -0.09
N TYR A 87 5.25 0.19 0.56
CA TYR A 87 6.16 -0.89 0.20
C TYR A 87 5.55 -1.70 -0.94
N GLN A 88 6.37 -2.05 -1.93
CA GLN A 88 5.98 -2.81 -3.12
C GLN A 88 7.14 -3.71 -3.59
N GLY A 89 7.04 -4.29 -4.77
CA GLY A 89 8.05 -5.18 -5.34
C GLY A 89 7.73 -6.63 -4.99
N SER A 90 8.70 -7.36 -4.43
CA SER A 90 8.48 -8.75 -3.99
C SER A 90 9.01 -8.99 -2.58
N ALA A 91 8.54 -10.05 -1.92
CA ALA A 91 8.98 -10.42 -0.57
C ALA A 91 10.50 -10.61 -0.44
N LYS A 92 11.19 -10.91 -1.56
CA LYS A 92 12.64 -11.10 -1.62
C LYS A 92 13.40 -9.83 -2.01
N PHE A 93 12.73 -8.82 -2.55
CA PHE A 93 13.31 -7.53 -2.93
C PHE A 93 12.26 -6.44 -2.77
N ILE A 94 12.18 -5.90 -1.55
CA ILE A 94 11.18 -4.91 -1.15
C ILE A 94 11.63 -3.52 -1.61
N LYS A 95 10.75 -2.79 -2.29
CA LYS A 95 10.96 -1.39 -2.68
C LYS A 95 10.05 -0.48 -1.87
N ASN A 96 10.58 0.67 -1.51
CA ASN A 96 9.86 1.76 -0.88
C ASN A 96 9.48 2.80 -1.93
N ILE A 97 8.20 2.85 -2.29
CA ILE A 97 7.67 3.85 -3.21
C ILE A 97 7.28 5.11 -2.42
N PRO A 98 7.86 6.28 -2.71
CA PRO A 98 7.54 7.52 -2.02
C PRO A 98 6.11 7.98 -2.34
N TRP A 99 5.42 8.53 -1.34
CA TRP A 99 4.05 9.03 -1.49
C TRP A 99 3.84 10.34 -0.74
N ASN A 100 3.22 11.33 -1.40
CA ASN A 100 2.72 12.56 -0.79
C ASN A 100 1.27 12.38 -0.32
N PHE A 101 1.07 12.12 0.97
CA PHE A 101 -0.28 12.06 1.55
C PHE A 101 -0.94 13.45 1.52
N GLY A 102 -0.20 14.49 1.90
CA GLY A 102 -0.61 15.89 1.75
C GLY A 102 -1.92 16.25 2.45
N GLN A 103 -2.20 15.68 3.61
CA GLN A 103 -3.49 15.85 4.30
C GLN A 103 -3.78 17.29 4.75
N PHE A 104 -2.77 18.17 4.79
CA PHE A 104 -2.92 19.60 5.13
C PHE A 104 -2.67 20.52 3.93
N GLU A 105 -2.54 19.96 2.72
CA GLU A 105 -2.55 20.74 1.48
C GLU A 105 -3.89 21.45 1.30
N ASP A 106 -3.84 22.56 0.56
CA ASP A 106 -4.98 23.46 0.46
C ASP A 106 -6.23 22.75 -0.09
N GLY A 107 -7.36 23.00 0.56
CA GLY A 107 -8.66 22.44 0.24
C GLY A 107 -8.88 20.95 0.57
N ILE A 108 -7.85 20.20 1.02
CA ILE A 108 -7.97 18.76 1.26
C ILE A 108 -8.94 18.46 2.42
N LEU A 109 -8.91 19.22 3.52
CA LEU A 109 -9.85 19.04 4.63
C LEU A 109 -11.30 19.18 4.18
N ASP A 110 -11.62 20.23 3.41
CA ASP A 110 -12.96 20.42 2.88
C ASP A 110 -13.38 19.27 1.94
N ILE A 111 -12.45 18.73 1.13
CA ILE A 111 -12.70 17.55 0.29
C ILE A 111 -13.02 16.32 1.15
N CYS A 112 -12.26 16.09 2.22
CA CYS A 112 -12.52 14.99 3.17
C CYS A 112 -13.90 15.11 3.84
N LEU A 113 -14.33 16.33 4.19
CA LEU A 113 -15.67 16.57 4.74
C LEU A 113 -16.77 16.33 3.70
N ILE A 114 -16.58 16.80 2.46
CA ILE A 114 -17.49 16.51 1.33
C ILE A 114 -17.62 15.00 1.12
N LEU A 115 -16.52 14.26 1.17
CA LEU A 115 -16.51 12.79 1.05
C LEU A 115 -17.42 12.13 2.09
N LEU A 116 -17.42 12.61 3.34
CA LEU A 116 -18.34 12.13 4.36
C LEU A 116 -19.80 12.55 4.07
N ASP A 117 -20.04 13.75 3.53
CA ASP A 117 -21.39 14.25 3.27
C ASP A 117 -22.04 13.64 2.02
N VAL A 118 -21.29 13.02 1.12
CA VAL A 118 -21.84 12.32 -0.06
C VAL A 118 -21.91 10.81 0.13
N ASN A 119 -21.58 10.30 1.33
CA ASN A 119 -21.64 8.87 1.61
C ASN A 119 -23.09 8.34 1.69
N PRO A 120 -23.36 7.07 1.33
CA PRO A 120 -24.72 6.54 1.29
C PRO A 120 -25.48 6.59 2.61
N LYS A 121 -24.78 6.45 3.74
CA LYS A 121 -25.40 6.50 5.07
C LYS A 121 -25.86 7.92 5.40
N PHE A 122 -25.13 8.94 4.95
CA PHE A 122 -25.55 10.34 5.03
C PHE A 122 -26.76 10.60 4.12
N LEU A 123 -26.70 10.18 2.85
CA LEU A 123 -27.80 10.35 1.90
C LEU A 123 -29.09 9.66 2.38
N LYS A 124 -28.96 8.53 3.08
CA LYS A 124 -30.09 7.82 3.70
C LYS A 124 -30.62 8.52 4.95
N ASN A 125 -29.76 9.02 5.83
CA ASN A 125 -30.15 9.75 7.04
C ASN A 125 -29.00 10.63 7.57
N ALA A 126 -28.97 11.89 7.15
CA ALA A 126 -27.91 12.84 7.48
C ALA A 126 -27.74 13.06 9.00
N GLY A 127 -28.84 13.24 9.74
CA GLY A 127 -28.77 13.46 11.19
C GLY A 127 -28.16 12.26 11.94
N ARG A 128 -28.52 11.04 11.54
CA ARG A 128 -27.96 9.81 12.14
C ARG A 128 -26.50 9.62 11.74
N ASP A 129 -26.14 9.88 10.49
CA ASP A 129 -24.75 9.80 10.02
C ASP A 129 -23.87 10.77 10.81
N CYS A 130 -24.21 12.07 10.85
CA CYS A 130 -23.47 13.09 11.59
C CYS A 130 -23.30 12.73 13.06
N SER A 131 -24.34 12.22 13.72
CA SER A 131 -24.24 11.77 15.12
C SER A 131 -23.23 10.63 15.31
N ARG A 132 -23.18 9.67 14.37
CA ARG A 132 -22.27 8.51 14.43
C ARG A 132 -20.82 8.84 14.06
N ARG A 133 -20.55 9.98 13.41
CA ARG A 133 -19.18 10.47 13.14
C ARG A 133 -18.36 10.74 14.41
N SER A 134 -18.98 10.72 15.58
CA SER A 134 -18.28 10.69 16.88
C SER A 134 -17.38 9.47 17.07
N SER A 135 -17.65 8.35 16.38
CA SER A 135 -16.92 7.10 16.47
C SER A 135 -15.87 6.95 15.36
N PRO A 136 -14.58 6.74 15.68
CA PRO A 136 -13.54 6.50 14.67
C PRO A 136 -13.77 5.21 13.89
N VAL A 137 -14.39 4.20 14.53
CA VAL A 137 -14.81 2.95 13.87
C VAL A 137 -15.78 3.23 12.73
N TYR A 138 -16.77 4.10 12.99
CA TYR A 138 -17.76 4.47 11.98
C TYR A 138 -17.13 5.27 10.84
N VAL A 139 -16.33 6.30 11.17
CA VAL A 139 -15.64 7.14 10.19
C VAL A 139 -14.69 6.30 9.33
N GLY A 140 -13.87 5.45 9.94
CA GLY A 140 -12.97 4.53 9.24
C GLY A 140 -13.67 3.65 8.22
N ARG A 141 -14.82 3.06 8.61
CA ARG A 141 -15.61 2.21 7.72
C ARG A 141 -16.29 2.98 6.59
N VAL A 142 -16.75 4.21 6.85
CA VAL A 142 -17.29 5.09 5.78
C VAL A 142 -16.19 5.47 4.79
N VAL A 143 -15.00 5.85 5.28
CA VAL A 143 -13.88 6.21 4.41
C VAL A 143 -13.40 5.01 3.58
N SER A 144 -13.25 3.82 4.18
CA SER A 144 -12.89 2.58 3.46
C SER A 144 -13.85 2.31 2.29
N GLY A 145 -15.17 2.43 2.51
CA GLY A 145 -16.16 2.27 1.44
C GLY A 145 -16.13 3.40 0.39
N MET A 146 -15.98 4.65 0.82
CA MET A 146 -16.00 5.81 -0.10
C MET A 146 -14.76 5.95 -0.97
N VAL A 147 -13.64 5.33 -0.59
CA VAL A 147 -12.41 5.40 -1.38
C VAL A 147 -12.51 4.55 -2.64
N ASN A 148 -13.22 3.42 -2.60
CA ASN A 148 -13.54 2.62 -3.79
C ASN A 148 -14.94 2.93 -4.34
N CYS A 149 -15.20 2.55 -5.59
CA CYS A 149 -16.36 3.01 -6.35
C CYS A 149 -17.42 1.95 -6.65
N ASN A 150 -17.36 0.76 -6.05
CA ASN A 150 -18.14 -0.36 -6.56
C ASN A 150 -19.62 -0.31 -6.19
N ASP A 151 -20.00 0.47 -5.17
CA ASP A 151 -21.40 0.64 -4.77
C ASP A 151 -21.88 2.12 -4.73
N ASP A 152 -20.98 3.13 -4.83
CA ASP A 152 -21.24 4.53 -4.41
C ASP A 152 -20.63 5.64 -5.32
N GLN A 153 -20.75 6.92 -4.92
CA GLN A 153 -20.02 8.09 -5.44
C GLN A 153 -18.52 8.08 -5.02
N GLY A 154 -17.88 6.92 -5.13
CA GLY A 154 -16.54 6.69 -4.62
C GLY A 154 -15.43 7.49 -5.31
N VAL A 155 -14.29 7.61 -4.65
CA VAL A 155 -13.18 8.47 -5.13
C VAL A 155 -12.49 7.90 -6.36
N LEU A 156 -12.12 6.62 -6.35
CA LEU A 156 -11.26 6.00 -7.37
C LEU A 156 -11.98 4.88 -8.12
N LEU A 157 -11.74 4.80 -9.43
CA LEU A 157 -12.12 3.65 -10.25
C LEU A 157 -10.97 2.64 -10.34
N GLY A 158 -11.22 1.41 -9.88
CA GLY A 158 -10.27 0.31 -9.95
C GLY A 158 -10.13 -0.26 -11.37
N ARG A 159 -8.90 -0.55 -11.81
CA ARG A 159 -8.62 -1.24 -13.09
C ARG A 159 -7.28 -2.01 -13.01
N TRP A 160 -7.27 -3.25 -13.47
CA TRP A 160 -6.13 -4.18 -13.37
C TRP A 160 -5.75 -4.86 -14.69
N ASP A 161 -6.33 -4.43 -15.82
CA ASP A 161 -6.11 -5.02 -17.15
C ASP A 161 -4.84 -4.50 -17.87
N ASN A 162 -4.03 -3.70 -17.18
CA ASN A 162 -2.83 -3.04 -17.72
C ASN A 162 -3.10 -2.08 -18.89
N ASN A 163 -4.33 -1.57 -19.02
CA ASN A 163 -4.70 -0.59 -20.04
C ASN A 163 -5.32 0.67 -19.40
N TYR A 164 -4.52 1.73 -19.32
CA TYR A 164 -4.89 2.96 -18.60
C TYR A 164 -4.94 4.20 -19.50
N GLY A 165 -4.96 4.04 -20.83
CA GLY A 165 -4.79 5.16 -21.77
C GLY A 165 -5.84 6.28 -21.70
N ASP A 166 -7.03 5.99 -21.14
CA ASP A 166 -8.11 6.97 -20.92
C ASP A 166 -8.14 7.56 -19.49
N GLY A 167 -7.08 7.34 -18.71
CA GLY A 167 -6.92 7.85 -17.36
C GLY A 167 -5.44 8.00 -16.97
N VAL A 168 -5.19 8.11 -15.67
CA VAL A 168 -3.83 8.05 -15.12
C VAL A 168 -3.55 6.62 -14.69
N SER A 169 -2.41 6.06 -15.06
CA SER A 169 -2.01 4.74 -14.59
C SER A 169 -1.92 4.70 -13.05
N PRO A 170 -2.39 3.63 -12.40
CA PRO A 170 -2.27 3.45 -10.95
C PRO A 170 -0.83 3.62 -10.42
N MET A 171 0.18 3.22 -11.21
CA MET A 171 1.58 3.33 -10.82
C MET A 171 2.15 4.72 -11.08
N SER A 172 1.54 5.58 -11.92
CA SER A 172 2.03 6.95 -12.17
C SER A 172 1.76 7.91 -11.02
N TRP A 173 0.76 7.65 -10.17
CA TRP A 173 0.46 8.47 -9.00
C TRP A 173 1.67 8.58 -8.05
N ILE A 174 1.84 9.76 -7.46
CA ILE A 174 2.88 10.07 -6.45
C ILE A 174 2.32 10.69 -5.18
N GLY A 175 1.02 10.96 -5.16
CA GLY A 175 0.36 11.59 -4.03
C GLY A 175 -1.16 11.47 -4.10
N SER A 176 -1.80 11.61 -2.95
CA SER A 176 -3.26 11.56 -2.80
C SER A 176 -3.93 12.89 -3.13
N VAL A 177 -3.17 13.99 -3.10
CA VAL A 177 -3.66 15.37 -3.24
C VAL A 177 -4.32 15.57 -4.60
N ASP A 178 -3.62 15.22 -5.68
CA ASP A 178 -4.15 15.38 -7.05
C ASP A 178 -5.38 14.49 -7.29
N ILE A 179 -5.42 13.29 -6.72
CA ILE A 179 -6.57 12.39 -6.80
C ILE A 179 -7.81 13.05 -6.15
N LEU A 180 -7.69 13.51 -4.91
CA LEU A 180 -8.80 14.13 -4.18
C LEU A 180 -9.26 15.44 -4.84
N ARG A 181 -8.32 16.26 -5.34
CA ARG A 181 -8.63 17.48 -6.10
C ARG A 181 -9.36 17.16 -7.40
N ARG A 182 -8.91 16.18 -8.18
CA ARG A 182 -9.59 15.72 -9.41
C ARG A 182 -10.99 15.24 -9.12
N TRP A 183 -11.18 14.42 -8.09
CA TRP A 183 -12.50 13.91 -7.70
C TRP A 183 -13.48 15.07 -7.42
N LYS A 184 -13.10 16.01 -6.55
CA LYS A 184 -13.94 17.19 -6.25
C LYS A 184 -14.20 18.05 -7.50
N ASN A 185 -13.15 18.38 -8.25
CA ASN A 185 -13.24 19.31 -9.38
C ASN A 185 -14.09 18.78 -10.53
N HIS A 186 -14.23 17.46 -10.66
CA HIS A 186 -15.09 16.82 -11.66
C HIS A 186 -16.46 16.43 -11.11
N GLY A 187 -16.91 17.08 -10.02
CA GLY A 187 -18.24 16.87 -9.46
C GLY A 187 -18.41 15.51 -8.80
N CYS A 188 -17.39 15.06 -8.06
CA CYS A 188 -17.33 13.77 -7.37
C CYS A 188 -17.36 12.56 -8.31
N GLN A 189 -16.96 12.76 -9.57
CA GLN A 189 -16.77 11.66 -10.51
C GLN A 189 -15.52 10.85 -10.16
N ARG A 190 -15.62 9.54 -10.33
CA ARG A 190 -14.56 8.57 -10.05
C ARG A 190 -13.28 8.91 -10.82
N VAL A 191 -12.17 9.03 -10.11
CA VAL A 191 -10.85 9.31 -10.67
C VAL A 191 -10.27 8.03 -11.24
N LYS A 192 -9.82 8.09 -12.50
CA LYS A 192 -9.21 6.98 -13.23
C LYS A 192 -7.68 7.06 -13.14
N TYR A 193 -6.95 6.03 -12.73
CA TYR A 193 -7.35 4.73 -12.16
C TYR A 193 -6.62 4.47 -10.84
N GLY A 194 -7.17 3.59 -10.01
CA GLY A 194 -6.58 3.17 -8.73
C GLY A 194 -6.35 1.66 -8.65
N GLN A 195 -5.41 1.28 -7.80
CA GLN A 195 -5.13 -0.11 -7.36
C GLN A 195 -4.93 -0.11 -5.83
N CYS A 196 -4.70 -1.28 -5.21
CA CYS A 196 -4.77 -1.41 -3.74
C CYS A 196 -3.95 -0.37 -2.97
N TRP A 197 -2.70 -0.10 -3.37
CA TRP A 197 -1.88 0.93 -2.72
C TRP A 197 -2.44 2.34 -2.88
N VAL A 198 -3.07 2.65 -4.02
CA VAL A 198 -3.69 3.97 -4.28
C VAL A 198 -4.91 4.14 -3.37
N PHE A 199 -5.75 3.11 -3.25
CA PHE A 199 -6.87 3.11 -2.32
C PHE A 199 -6.38 3.28 -0.87
N ALA A 200 -5.42 2.46 -0.44
CA ALA A 200 -4.83 2.56 0.90
C ALA A 200 -4.23 3.95 1.17
N ALA A 201 -3.53 4.53 0.20
CA ALA A 201 -2.89 5.83 0.38
C ALA A 201 -3.89 6.99 0.47
N VAL A 202 -4.95 6.97 -0.34
CA VAL A 202 -6.03 7.97 -0.24
C VAL A 202 -6.80 7.80 1.06
N ALA A 203 -7.12 6.57 1.48
CA ALA A 203 -7.74 6.31 2.78
C ALA A 203 -6.88 6.82 3.93
N CYS A 204 -5.56 6.56 3.89
CA CYS A 204 -4.61 7.08 4.88
C CYS A 204 -4.62 8.62 4.92
N THR A 205 -4.58 9.29 3.77
CA THR A 205 -4.68 10.76 3.68
C THR A 205 -5.94 11.28 4.36
N VAL A 206 -7.11 10.72 4.02
CA VAL A 206 -8.39 11.16 4.57
C VAL A 206 -8.45 10.94 6.07
N LEU A 207 -8.01 9.77 6.56
CA LEU A 207 -8.04 9.43 7.98
C LEU A 207 -7.08 10.28 8.80
N ARG A 208 -5.86 10.54 8.29
CA ARG A 208 -4.90 11.49 8.89
C ARG A 208 -5.45 12.90 8.93
N CYS A 209 -6.07 13.36 7.84
CA CYS A 209 -6.72 14.68 7.77
C CYS A 209 -7.79 14.85 8.85
N LEU A 210 -8.61 13.81 9.06
CA LEU A 210 -9.65 13.77 10.08
C LEU A 210 -9.11 13.51 11.51
N GLY A 211 -7.79 13.36 11.66
CA GLY A 211 -7.12 13.19 12.95
C GLY A 211 -7.11 11.76 13.51
N ILE A 212 -7.46 10.75 12.71
CA ILE A 212 -7.35 9.34 13.10
C ILE A 212 -5.94 8.84 12.75
N PRO A 213 -5.09 8.48 13.74
CA PRO A 213 -3.73 8.02 13.46
C PRO A 213 -3.77 6.78 12.57
N THR A 214 -3.15 6.88 11.41
CA THR A 214 -3.27 5.85 10.36
C THR A 214 -1.94 5.64 9.64
N ARG A 215 -1.64 4.38 9.32
CA ARG A 215 -0.46 3.98 8.53
C ARG A 215 -0.84 3.02 7.41
N VAL A 216 -0.15 3.12 6.27
CA VAL A 216 -0.32 2.18 5.15
C VAL A 216 0.52 0.94 5.43
N VAL A 217 -0.09 -0.22 5.24
CA VAL A 217 0.54 -1.53 5.45
C VAL A 217 0.60 -2.28 4.13
N THR A 218 1.67 -3.05 3.93
CA THR A 218 1.84 -3.93 2.78
C THR A 218 2.09 -5.35 3.25
N ASN A 219 1.30 -6.31 2.76
CA ASN A 219 1.47 -7.73 2.96
C ASN A 219 1.96 -8.39 1.67
N TYR A 220 3.05 -9.18 1.72
CA TYR A 220 3.54 -9.91 0.55
C TYR A 220 3.02 -11.34 0.53
N ASN A 221 2.83 -11.87 -0.68
CA ASN A 221 2.11 -13.13 -0.90
C ASN A 221 0.75 -13.10 -0.20
N SER A 222 -0.07 -12.08 -0.51
CA SER A 222 -1.38 -11.92 0.12
C SER A 222 -2.39 -12.85 -0.55
N ALA A 223 -3.11 -13.62 0.27
CA ALA A 223 -4.20 -14.50 -0.18
C ALA A 223 -5.52 -13.72 -0.39
N HIS A 224 -5.41 -12.67 -1.20
CA HIS A 224 -6.48 -11.71 -1.53
C HIS A 224 -7.55 -12.37 -2.42
N ASP A 225 -8.84 -12.00 -2.22
CA ASP A 225 -10.04 -12.40 -2.98
C ASP A 225 -10.50 -13.89 -2.89
N GLN A 226 -10.15 -14.61 -1.83
CA GLN A 226 -10.46 -16.05 -1.72
C GLN A 226 -11.74 -16.38 -0.93
N ASN A 227 -12.72 -15.48 -0.81
CA ASN A 227 -13.94 -15.66 0.00
C ASN A 227 -13.65 -16.18 1.43
N SER A 228 -12.66 -15.59 2.11
CA SER A 228 -12.21 -16.02 3.44
C SER A 228 -11.73 -17.48 3.54
N ASN A 229 -11.35 -18.10 2.41
CA ASN A 229 -10.90 -19.49 2.38
C ASN A 229 -9.47 -19.63 2.94
N LEU A 230 -9.32 -20.49 3.95
CA LEU A 230 -8.03 -20.79 4.59
C LEU A 230 -7.23 -21.87 3.85
N LEU A 231 -7.79 -22.53 2.84
CA LEU A 231 -7.11 -23.52 2.01
C LEU A 231 -7.31 -23.21 0.52
N ILE A 232 -6.24 -22.77 -0.13
CA ILE A 232 -6.22 -22.46 -1.55
C ILE A 232 -5.61 -23.64 -2.28
N GLU A 233 -6.34 -24.20 -3.23
CA GLU A 233 -5.89 -25.35 -4.02
C GLU A 233 -5.66 -24.92 -5.47
N TYR A 234 -4.42 -25.10 -5.94
CA TYR A 234 -4.06 -24.90 -7.33
C TYR A 234 -3.89 -26.25 -8.01
N PHE A 235 -4.64 -26.46 -9.09
CA PHE A 235 -4.44 -27.59 -9.98
C PHE A 235 -3.54 -27.17 -11.14
N ARG A 236 -2.47 -27.91 -11.39
CA ARG A 236 -1.43 -27.57 -12.38
C ARG A 236 -1.26 -28.71 -13.38
N ASN A 237 -0.86 -28.38 -14.60
CA ASN A 237 -0.52 -29.37 -15.64
C ASN A 237 0.87 -30.00 -15.40
N GLU A 238 1.31 -30.87 -16.31
CA GLU A 238 2.61 -31.55 -16.25
C GLU A 238 3.81 -30.58 -16.31
N PHE A 239 3.57 -29.34 -16.75
CA PHE A 239 4.58 -28.28 -16.74
C PHE A 239 4.61 -27.49 -15.43
N GLY A 240 3.65 -27.68 -14.53
CA GLY A 240 3.48 -26.88 -13.30
C GLY A 240 2.71 -25.57 -13.51
N GLU A 241 2.12 -25.36 -14.67
CA GLU A 241 1.25 -24.21 -14.93
C GLU A 241 -0.15 -24.45 -14.37
N ILE A 242 -0.69 -23.45 -13.68
CA ILE A 242 -2.01 -23.51 -13.06
C ILE A 242 -3.08 -23.61 -14.15
N GLN A 243 -3.91 -24.63 -14.04
CA GLN A 243 -5.05 -24.94 -14.89
C GLN A 243 -6.33 -24.56 -14.15
N GLY A 244 -7.07 -23.58 -14.67
CA GLY A 244 -8.35 -23.17 -14.11
C GLY A 244 -8.64 -21.69 -14.34
N ASP A 245 -9.68 -21.40 -15.12
CA ASP A 245 -10.17 -20.05 -15.41
C ASP A 245 -10.86 -19.38 -14.18
N LYS A 246 -10.98 -20.11 -13.06
CA LYS A 246 -11.69 -19.69 -11.84
C LYS A 246 -10.79 -19.56 -10.61
N SER A 247 -9.51 -19.92 -10.73
CA SER A 247 -8.59 -19.89 -9.60
C SER A 247 -7.95 -18.52 -9.49
N GLU A 248 -8.35 -17.77 -8.48
CA GLU A 248 -7.74 -16.47 -8.18
C GLU A 248 -6.30 -16.70 -7.67
N MET A 249 -5.35 -15.91 -8.18
CA MET A 249 -3.93 -16.07 -7.90
C MET A 249 -3.56 -15.42 -6.56
N ILE A 250 -2.54 -15.93 -5.87
CA ILE A 250 -1.93 -15.22 -4.74
C ILE A 250 -1.33 -13.91 -5.26
N TRP A 251 -1.69 -12.80 -4.63
CA TRP A 251 -1.16 -11.49 -4.98
C TRP A 251 0.28 -11.37 -4.49
N ASN A 252 1.18 -10.88 -5.34
CA ASN A 252 2.59 -10.69 -4.99
C ASN A 252 2.73 -9.76 -3.77
N PHE A 253 1.91 -8.72 -3.73
CA PHE A 253 1.65 -7.94 -2.52
C PHE A 253 0.25 -7.34 -2.56
N HIS A 254 -0.24 -6.97 -1.38
CA HIS A 254 -1.46 -6.22 -1.20
C HIS A 254 -1.29 -5.12 -0.14
N CYS A 255 -2.05 -4.03 -0.27
CA CYS A 255 -1.96 -2.88 0.61
C CYS A 255 -3.31 -2.51 1.20
N TRP A 256 -3.33 -2.26 2.51
CA TRP A 256 -4.45 -1.72 3.28
C TRP A 256 -3.95 -0.64 4.25
N VAL A 257 -4.81 -0.14 5.13
CA VAL A 257 -4.41 0.77 6.21
C VAL A 257 -4.68 0.19 7.59
N GLU A 258 -3.85 0.55 8.56
CA GLU A 258 -4.14 0.35 9.97
C GLU A 258 -4.46 1.70 10.60
N SER A 259 -5.56 1.78 11.34
CA SER A 259 -5.94 2.96 12.12
C SER A 259 -5.97 2.66 13.61
N TRP A 260 -5.39 3.56 14.42
CA TRP A 260 -5.33 3.41 15.87
C TRP A 260 -6.60 3.96 16.53
N MET A 261 -7.31 3.10 17.28
CA MET A 261 -8.50 3.50 18.03
C MET A 261 -8.87 2.49 19.12
N THR A 262 -9.70 2.91 20.07
CA THR A 262 -10.39 2.00 20.98
C THR A 262 -11.59 1.32 20.29
N ARG A 263 -12.00 0.16 20.82
CA ARG A 263 -13.13 -0.65 20.30
C ARG A 263 -14.19 -0.90 21.38
N PRO A 264 -14.95 0.13 21.80
CA PRO A 264 -15.97 -0.02 22.84
C PRO A 264 -17.16 -0.91 22.40
N ASP A 265 -17.25 -1.21 21.11
CA ASP A 265 -18.20 -2.17 20.53
C ASP A 265 -17.77 -3.65 20.69
N LEU A 266 -16.53 -3.90 21.14
CA LEU A 266 -15.95 -5.21 21.38
C LEU A 266 -15.63 -5.44 22.86
N GLN A 267 -15.17 -6.66 23.18
CA GLN A 267 -14.59 -6.94 24.49
C GLN A 267 -13.31 -6.10 24.73
N PRO A 268 -13.06 -5.64 25.98
CA PRO A 268 -11.84 -4.90 26.30
C PRO A 268 -10.57 -5.67 25.92
N GLY A 269 -9.53 -4.96 25.50
CA GLY A 269 -8.25 -5.53 25.07
C GLY A 269 -8.05 -5.57 23.55
N TYR A 270 -9.03 -5.12 22.77
CA TYR A 270 -8.93 -4.93 21.31
C TYR A 270 -8.72 -3.49 20.86
N GLU A 271 -8.34 -2.62 21.80
CA GLU A 271 -7.84 -1.29 21.48
C GLU A 271 -6.51 -1.38 20.72
N GLY A 272 -6.23 -0.38 19.89
CA GLY A 272 -4.98 -0.26 19.15
C GLY A 272 -5.19 -0.28 17.64
N TRP A 273 -4.26 -0.91 16.90
CA TRP A 273 -4.30 -0.97 15.45
C TRP A 273 -5.46 -1.81 14.92
N GLN A 274 -6.26 -1.20 14.06
CA GLN A 274 -7.36 -1.84 13.35
C GLN A 274 -7.08 -1.86 11.85
N ALA A 275 -7.07 -3.02 11.23
CA ALA A 275 -6.94 -3.14 9.79
C ALA A 275 -8.25 -2.73 9.09
N LEU A 276 -8.11 -1.83 8.13
CA LEU A 276 -9.16 -1.30 7.24
C LEU A 276 -8.66 -1.48 5.82
N ASP A 277 -9.38 -2.24 5.02
CA ASP A 277 -9.03 -2.42 3.63
C ASP A 277 -10.02 -1.67 2.73
N PRO A 278 -9.58 -0.59 2.05
CA PRO A 278 -10.41 0.15 1.13
C PRO A 278 -10.49 -0.49 -0.26
N THR A 279 -9.76 -1.57 -0.54
CA THR A 279 -9.79 -2.26 -1.83
C THR A 279 -11.11 -3.03 -1.96
N PRO A 280 -11.85 -2.89 -3.08
CA PRO A 280 -13.18 -3.48 -3.16
C PRO A 280 -13.12 -4.97 -3.52
N GLN A 281 -13.13 -5.81 -2.49
CA GLN A 281 -12.93 -7.25 -2.62
C GLN A 281 -14.17 -8.08 -2.27
N GLU A 282 -14.53 -8.06 -0.98
CA GLU A 282 -15.68 -8.75 -0.44
C GLU A 282 -16.69 -7.72 0.05
N LYS A 283 -17.97 -8.02 -0.15
CA LYS A 283 -19.05 -7.19 0.37
C LYS A 283 -19.28 -7.50 1.84
N SER A 284 -18.87 -6.60 2.72
CA SER A 284 -19.27 -6.65 4.11
C SER A 284 -20.65 -6.00 4.30
N GLU A 285 -21.62 -6.79 4.77
CA GLU A 285 -23.03 -6.37 4.93
C GLU A 285 -23.64 -5.78 3.63
N GLY A 286 -23.19 -6.26 2.47
CA GLY A 286 -23.68 -5.83 1.16
C GLY A 286 -22.99 -4.60 0.55
N THR A 287 -21.98 -4.02 1.22
CA THR A 287 -21.18 -2.89 0.74
C THR A 287 -19.70 -3.30 0.60
N TYR A 288 -19.02 -2.88 -0.47
CA TYR A 288 -17.57 -3.05 -0.63
C TYR A 288 -16.77 -2.20 0.37
N CYS A 289 -16.68 -2.68 1.61
CA CYS A 289 -15.83 -2.14 2.67
C CYS A 289 -15.33 -3.30 3.53
N CYS A 290 -14.10 -3.21 4.03
CA CYS A 290 -13.51 -4.23 4.90
C CYS A 290 -12.87 -3.58 6.13
N GLY A 291 -13.16 -4.13 7.31
CA GLY A 291 -12.71 -3.61 8.59
C GLY A 291 -13.62 -2.50 9.16
N PRO A 292 -13.30 -1.94 10.34
CA PRO A 292 -12.05 -2.12 11.07
C PRO A 292 -12.02 -3.43 11.87
N VAL A 293 -10.98 -4.25 11.66
CA VAL A 293 -10.72 -5.45 12.48
C VAL A 293 -9.51 -5.22 13.39
N PRO A 294 -9.55 -5.56 14.69
CA PRO A 294 -8.36 -5.47 15.52
C PRO A 294 -7.27 -6.39 14.99
N VAL A 295 -6.06 -5.87 14.74
CA VAL A 295 -4.92 -6.68 14.29
C VAL A 295 -4.59 -7.78 15.32
N ARG A 296 -4.81 -7.50 16.60
CA ARG A 296 -4.74 -8.49 17.68
C ARG A 296 -5.71 -9.66 17.46
N ALA A 297 -6.95 -9.43 17.04
CA ALA A 297 -7.90 -10.51 16.79
C ALA A 297 -7.42 -11.44 15.66
N ILE A 298 -6.77 -10.87 14.64
CA ILE A 298 -6.13 -11.63 13.56
C ILE A 298 -4.97 -12.48 14.11
N LYS A 299 -4.11 -11.90 14.94
CA LYS A 299 -2.99 -12.62 15.56
C LYS A 299 -3.44 -13.79 16.44
N GLU A 300 -4.51 -13.60 17.20
CA GLU A 300 -5.05 -14.60 18.13
C GLU A 300 -5.96 -15.63 17.46
N GLY A 301 -6.32 -15.43 16.18
CA GLY A 301 -7.27 -16.28 15.45
C GLY A 301 -8.72 -16.16 15.93
N ASP A 302 -9.12 -15.04 16.53
CA ASP A 302 -10.51 -14.79 16.94
C ASP A 302 -11.37 -14.24 15.79
N LEU A 303 -11.77 -15.15 14.90
CA LEU A 303 -12.51 -14.82 13.67
C LEU A 303 -13.97 -14.42 13.91
N SER A 304 -14.47 -14.54 15.15
CA SER A 304 -15.81 -14.06 15.51
C SER A 304 -15.88 -12.54 15.66
N THR A 305 -14.71 -11.90 15.75
CA THR A 305 -14.57 -10.47 16.01
C THR A 305 -15.10 -9.65 14.85
N LYS A 306 -15.95 -8.67 15.16
CA LYS A 306 -16.34 -7.66 14.18
C LYS A 306 -15.19 -6.66 13.95
N TYR A 307 -14.93 -6.24 12.74
CA TYR A 307 -15.58 -6.56 11.46
C TYR A 307 -14.67 -7.48 10.64
N ASP A 308 -15.21 -8.27 9.71
CA ASP A 308 -14.43 -8.88 8.60
C ASP A 308 -13.17 -9.70 8.98
N ALA A 309 -13.09 -10.20 10.21
CA ALA A 309 -11.93 -10.94 10.70
C ALA A 309 -11.57 -12.20 9.91
N PRO A 310 -12.54 -13.04 9.46
CA PRO A 310 -12.22 -14.21 8.64
C PRO A 310 -11.45 -13.85 7.36
N PHE A 311 -11.83 -12.74 6.72
CA PHE A 311 -11.24 -12.29 5.47
C PHE A 311 -9.78 -11.86 5.65
N VAL A 312 -9.54 -10.90 6.54
CA VAL A 312 -8.18 -10.38 6.81
C VAL A 312 -7.27 -11.48 7.39
N PHE A 313 -7.83 -12.43 8.15
CA PHE A 313 -7.07 -13.57 8.63
C PHE A 313 -6.63 -14.49 7.50
N ALA A 314 -7.53 -14.80 6.54
CA ALA A 314 -7.19 -15.62 5.38
C ALA A 314 -6.06 -14.97 4.56
N GLU A 315 -6.11 -13.65 4.33
CA GLU A 315 -5.09 -12.92 3.58
C GLU A 315 -3.65 -13.12 4.10
N VAL A 316 -3.50 -13.31 5.41
CA VAL A 316 -2.19 -13.47 6.06
C VAL A 316 -1.89 -14.92 6.47
N ASN A 317 -2.88 -15.79 6.62
CA ASN A 317 -2.68 -17.14 7.17
C ASN A 317 -3.08 -18.30 6.25
N ALA A 318 -3.69 -18.06 5.09
CA ALA A 318 -4.12 -19.14 4.21
C ALA A 318 -2.99 -20.12 3.86
N ASP A 319 -3.35 -21.38 3.74
CA ASP A 319 -2.50 -22.42 3.16
C ASP A 319 -2.70 -22.50 1.65
N VAL A 320 -1.60 -22.78 0.94
CA VAL A 320 -1.62 -23.04 -0.49
C VAL A 320 -1.18 -24.48 -0.73
N VAL A 321 -2.01 -25.24 -1.43
CA VAL A 321 -1.72 -26.61 -1.84
C VAL A 321 -1.66 -26.67 -3.36
N ASP A 322 -0.50 -27.08 -3.86
CA ASP A 322 -0.23 -27.22 -5.29
C ASP A 322 -0.37 -28.69 -5.70
N TRP A 323 -1.38 -28.98 -6.50
CA TRP A 323 -1.68 -30.28 -7.09
C TRP A 323 -1.17 -30.35 -8.54
N ILE A 324 -0.46 -31.41 -8.91
CA ILE A 324 -0.03 -31.69 -10.29
C ILE A 324 -0.94 -32.76 -10.89
N GLN A 325 -1.68 -32.40 -11.93
CA GLN A 325 -2.52 -33.29 -12.72
C GLN A 325 -1.65 -34.25 -13.55
N GLN A 326 -2.06 -35.51 -13.55
CA GLN A 326 -1.43 -36.59 -14.31
C GLN A 326 -2.24 -36.91 -15.57
N ASP A 327 -1.62 -37.60 -16.53
CA ASP A 327 -2.26 -38.02 -17.78
C ASP A 327 -3.47 -38.96 -17.57
N ASP A 328 -3.50 -39.68 -16.45
CA ASP A 328 -4.61 -40.57 -16.06
C ASP A 328 -5.79 -39.85 -15.39
N GLY A 329 -5.69 -38.53 -15.21
CA GLY A 329 -6.70 -37.69 -14.57
C GLY A 329 -6.59 -37.62 -13.04
N SER A 330 -5.64 -38.32 -12.42
CA SER A 330 -5.35 -38.20 -10.99
C SER A 330 -4.56 -36.92 -10.67
N VAL A 331 -4.54 -36.53 -9.39
CA VAL A 331 -3.76 -35.38 -8.89
C VAL A 331 -2.78 -35.82 -7.82
N HIS A 332 -1.54 -35.37 -7.94
CA HIS A 332 -0.49 -35.60 -6.95
C HIS A 332 -0.12 -34.30 -6.23
N LYS A 333 -0.07 -34.34 -4.90
CA LYS A 333 0.35 -33.19 -4.09
C LYS A 333 1.84 -32.94 -4.34
N SER A 334 2.20 -31.71 -4.68
CA SER A 334 3.60 -31.30 -4.78
C SER A 334 4.08 -30.64 -3.48
N ILE A 335 5.39 -30.63 -3.29
CA ILE A 335 6.05 -29.95 -2.17
C ILE A 335 6.51 -28.59 -2.65
N ASN A 336 5.86 -27.54 -2.16
CA ASN A 336 6.24 -26.15 -2.39
C ASN A 336 6.69 -25.49 -1.08
N ARG A 337 8.00 -25.31 -0.90
CA ARG A 337 8.58 -24.61 0.27
C ARG A 337 8.89 -23.13 -0.01
N SER A 338 8.62 -22.67 -1.23
CA SER A 338 9.01 -21.35 -1.70
C SER A 338 7.94 -20.27 -1.49
N LEU A 339 6.67 -20.69 -1.45
CA LEU A 339 5.51 -19.82 -1.24
C LEU A 339 5.00 -19.96 0.19
N ILE A 340 4.98 -18.85 0.92
CA ILE A 340 4.35 -18.73 2.23
C ILE A 340 3.49 -17.47 2.16
N VAL A 341 2.21 -17.60 2.51
CA VAL A 341 1.25 -16.47 2.57
C VAL A 341 1.53 -15.62 3.81
N GLY A 342 1.32 -14.32 3.69
CA GLY A 342 1.45 -13.40 4.82
C GLY A 342 2.91 -13.13 5.19
N LEU A 343 3.74 -12.73 4.22
CA LEU A 343 5.17 -12.51 4.41
C LEU A 343 5.52 -11.02 4.47
N LYS A 344 6.53 -10.71 5.30
CA LYS A 344 7.20 -9.40 5.34
C LYS A 344 6.20 -8.24 5.41
N ILE A 345 5.20 -8.36 6.28
CA ILE A 345 4.20 -7.32 6.46
C ILE A 345 4.92 -6.05 6.91
N SER A 346 4.77 -4.98 6.15
CA SER A 346 5.66 -3.81 6.19
C SER A 346 4.89 -2.52 6.31
N THR A 347 5.44 -1.60 7.10
CA THR A 347 5.03 -0.19 7.17
C THR A 347 6.26 0.71 7.28
N LYS A 348 6.09 2.01 7.08
CA LYS A 348 7.16 2.98 7.32
C LYS A 348 7.37 3.13 8.83
N SER A 349 8.64 3.15 9.25
CA SER A 349 9.00 3.38 10.65
C SER A 349 8.66 4.81 11.09
N VAL A 350 8.32 4.96 12.37
CA VAL A 350 8.13 6.25 13.03
C VAL A 350 9.38 7.11 12.90
N GLY A 351 9.22 8.33 12.36
CA GLY A 351 10.24 9.36 12.29
C GLY A 351 11.40 9.07 11.33
N ARG A 352 11.39 7.94 10.63
CA ARG A 352 12.51 7.50 9.78
C ARG A 352 12.06 6.89 8.46
N ASP A 353 13.01 6.78 7.54
CA ASP A 353 12.75 6.29 6.18
C ASP A 353 12.91 4.77 6.03
N GLU A 354 13.37 4.07 7.07
CA GLU A 354 13.49 2.62 7.08
C GLU A 354 12.14 1.90 7.19
N ARG A 355 12.13 0.68 6.67
CA ARG A 355 11.03 -0.27 6.78
C ARG A 355 10.93 -0.84 8.19
N GLU A 356 9.74 -0.78 8.77
CA GLU A 356 9.37 -1.55 9.95
C GLU A 356 8.68 -2.84 9.51
N ASP A 357 9.15 -3.98 10.04
CA ASP A 357 8.52 -5.27 9.83
C ASP A 357 7.51 -5.56 10.94
N ILE A 358 6.23 -5.54 10.58
CA ILE A 358 5.13 -5.76 11.51
C ILE A 358 4.48 -7.14 11.32
N THR A 359 5.14 -8.09 10.66
CA THR A 359 4.60 -9.46 10.47
C THR A 359 4.22 -10.10 11.81
N HIS A 360 5.04 -9.87 12.83
CA HIS A 360 4.84 -10.37 14.19
C HIS A 360 3.59 -9.79 14.90
N THR A 361 3.00 -8.72 14.37
CA THR A 361 1.77 -8.13 14.89
C THR A 361 0.53 -8.87 14.39
N TYR A 362 0.62 -9.51 13.22
CA TYR A 362 -0.46 -10.29 12.61
C TYR A 362 -0.36 -11.79 12.89
N LYS A 363 0.84 -12.30 13.13
CA LYS A 363 1.11 -13.75 13.22
C LYS A 363 2.10 -14.05 14.33
N TYR A 364 1.90 -15.18 15.00
CA TYR A 364 2.94 -15.78 15.84
C TYR A 364 4.04 -16.43 14.98
N PRO A 365 5.24 -16.68 15.55
CA PRO A 365 6.29 -17.40 14.84
C PRO A 365 5.83 -18.80 14.38
N GLU A 366 6.17 -19.17 13.15
CA GLU A 366 5.79 -20.48 12.59
C GLU A 366 6.34 -21.63 13.44
N GLY A 367 5.48 -22.59 13.76
CA GLY A 367 5.76 -23.76 14.61
C GLY A 367 5.63 -23.52 16.11
N SER A 368 5.29 -22.32 16.58
CA SER A 368 5.14 -22.03 18.01
C SER A 368 3.83 -22.60 18.60
N SER A 369 3.78 -22.75 19.93
CA SER A 369 2.56 -23.15 20.63
C SER A 369 1.43 -22.13 20.44
N GLU A 370 1.76 -20.84 20.46
CA GLU A 370 0.82 -19.73 20.29
C GLU A 370 0.23 -19.69 18.88
N GLU A 371 1.03 -19.96 17.84
CA GLU A 371 0.52 -20.13 16.47
C GLU A 371 -0.49 -21.28 16.40
N ARG A 372 -0.14 -22.42 16.99
CA ARG A 372 -1.01 -23.60 17.02
C ARG A 372 -2.33 -23.33 17.73
N GLU A 373 -2.29 -22.62 18.85
CA GLU A 373 -3.49 -22.19 19.59
C GLU A 373 -4.34 -21.22 18.78
N ALA A 374 -3.72 -20.24 18.11
CA ALA A 374 -4.43 -19.29 17.24
C ALA A 374 -5.12 -19.99 16.06
N PHE A 375 -4.43 -20.93 15.39
CA PHE A 375 -5.02 -21.73 14.31
C PHE A 375 -6.12 -22.67 14.81
N THR A 376 -5.99 -23.21 16.02
CA THR A 376 -7.08 -23.99 16.64
C THR A 376 -8.31 -23.11 16.88
N ARG A 377 -8.12 -21.88 17.38
CA ARG A 377 -9.20 -20.90 17.60
C ARG A 377 -9.89 -20.53 16.29
N ALA A 378 -9.12 -20.39 15.21
CA ALA A 378 -9.60 -20.11 13.87
C ALA A 378 -10.20 -21.34 13.14
N ASN A 379 -10.21 -22.53 13.76
CA ASN A 379 -10.56 -23.81 13.13
C ASN A 379 -9.75 -24.14 11.85
N HIS A 380 -8.49 -23.69 11.78
CA HIS A 380 -7.61 -23.90 10.63
C HIS A 380 -6.83 -25.21 10.74
N LEU A 381 -7.53 -26.34 10.56
CA LEU A 381 -6.98 -27.67 10.84
C LEU A 381 -5.85 -28.13 9.89
N ASN A 382 -5.74 -27.56 8.68
CA ASN A 382 -4.74 -27.98 7.69
C ASN A 382 -3.30 -27.64 8.10
N LYS A 383 -3.06 -26.46 8.69
CA LYS A 383 -1.77 -26.05 9.27
C LYS A 383 -1.27 -26.97 10.37
N LEU A 384 -2.17 -27.74 10.99
CA LEU A 384 -1.86 -28.61 12.12
C LEU A 384 -1.32 -29.97 11.69
N ALA A 385 -1.39 -30.31 10.39
CA ALA A 385 -0.88 -31.56 9.84
C ALA A 385 0.65 -31.57 9.71
N GLU A 386 1.27 -32.74 9.88
CA GLU A 386 2.72 -32.91 9.68
C GLU A 386 3.10 -32.68 8.21
N LYS A 387 4.16 -31.90 7.98
CA LYS A 387 4.71 -31.68 6.64
C LYS A 387 5.58 -32.87 6.26
N GLU A 388 5.39 -33.41 5.07
CA GLU A 388 6.26 -34.44 4.52
C GLU A 388 7.68 -33.89 4.32
N GLU A 389 8.65 -34.50 5.01
CA GLU A 389 10.06 -34.25 4.77
C GLU A 389 10.56 -35.13 3.63
N THR A 390 11.22 -34.47 2.67
CA THR A 390 11.92 -35.13 1.56
C THR A 390 13.38 -34.72 1.61
N GLY A 391 14.28 -35.64 1.29
CA GLY A 391 15.73 -35.36 1.24
C GLY A 391 16.18 -34.49 0.06
N MET A 392 15.25 -34.06 -0.80
CA MET A 392 15.49 -33.12 -1.90
C MET A 392 14.80 -31.77 -1.65
N ALA A 393 15.45 -30.69 -2.08
CA ALA A 393 14.92 -29.33 -2.02
C ALA A 393 15.32 -28.51 -3.25
N MET A 394 14.50 -27.51 -3.61
CA MET A 394 14.73 -26.64 -4.76
C MET A 394 14.29 -25.22 -4.43
N ARG A 395 15.06 -24.25 -4.89
CA ARG A 395 14.79 -22.82 -4.75
C ARG A 395 15.25 -22.05 -5.98
N ILE A 396 14.61 -20.91 -6.25
CA ILE A 396 15.07 -19.99 -7.31
C ILE A 396 16.08 -19.00 -6.74
N ARG A 397 17.28 -18.98 -7.32
CA ARG A 397 18.34 -18.00 -7.07
C ARG A 397 18.43 -17.02 -8.22
N VAL A 398 18.91 -15.82 -7.95
CA VAL A 398 19.10 -14.75 -8.93
C VAL A 398 20.58 -14.39 -9.00
N GLY A 399 21.07 -14.00 -10.17
CA GLY A 399 22.39 -13.40 -10.34
C GLY A 399 22.49 -12.00 -9.69
N GLN A 400 23.62 -11.31 -9.91
CA GLN A 400 23.77 -9.92 -9.49
C GLN A 400 23.03 -8.99 -10.46
N SER A 401 22.32 -7.99 -9.92
CA SER A 401 21.61 -6.88 -10.61
C SER A 401 20.67 -7.30 -11.74
N MET A 402 19.36 -7.21 -11.51
CA MET A 402 18.33 -7.40 -12.54
C MET A 402 17.66 -6.06 -12.82
N ASN A 403 18.32 -5.24 -13.63
CA ASN A 403 17.82 -3.91 -13.95
C ASN A 403 16.75 -4.01 -15.03
N MET A 404 15.73 -3.17 -14.95
CA MET A 404 14.76 -3.02 -16.03
C MET A 404 15.50 -2.50 -17.28
N GLY A 405 15.38 -3.21 -18.40
CA GLY A 405 16.06 -2.87 -19.65
C GLY A 405 17.25 -3.74 -20.02
N SER A 406 17.67 -4.66 -19.15
CA SER A 406 18.79 -5.57 -19.42
C SER A 406 18.37 -7.04 -19.47
N ASP A 407 19.23 -7.85 -20.10
CA ASP A 407 19.19 -9.31 -20.00
C ASP A 407 19.81 -9.76 -18.67
N PHE A 408 19.31 -10.87 -18.11
CA PHE A 408 19.85 -11.41 -16.85
C PHE A 408 19.58 -12.92 -16.71
N ASP A 409 20.37 -13.56 -15.86
CA ASP A 409 20.24 -14.98 -15.55
C ASP A 409 19.63 -15.22 -14.16
N VAL A 410 18.75 -16.20 -14.11
CA VAL A 410 18.23 -16.80 -12.88
C VAL A 410 18.54 -18.29 -12.84
N PHE A 411 18.50 -18.90 -11.67
CA PHE A 411 18.96 -20.27 -11.47
C PHE A 411 17.96 -21.06 -10.65
N ALA A 412 17.52 -22.21 -11.16
CA ALA A 412 16.93 -23.24 -10.31
C ALA A 412 18.05 -24.00 -9.61
N HIS A 413 18.06 -23.89 -8.29
CA HIS A 413 19.10 -24.45 -7.45
C HIS A 413 18.51 -25.59 -6.64
N ILE A 414 18.99 -26.80 -6.91
CA ILE A 414 18.51 -28.07 -6.39
C ILE A 414 19.56 -28.62 -5.44
N THR A 415 19.12 -29.06 -4.26
CA THR A 415 19.95 -29.72 -3.25
C THR A 415 19.43 -31.15 -3.10
N ASN A 416 20.28 -32.14 -3.40
CA ASN A 416 20.04 -33.54 -3.08
C ASN A 416 20.84 -33.88 -1.82
N ASN A 417 20.16 -34.07 -0.69
CA ASN A 417 20.79 -34.46 0.58
C ASN A 417 20.53 -35.93 0.92
N THR A 418 20.36 -36.78 -0.11
CA THR A 418 20.19 -38.23 0.02
C THR A 418 21.41 -38.97 -0.51
N ALA A 419 21.50 -40.26 -0.18
CA ALA A 419 22.51 -41.17 -0.72
C ALA A 419 22.19 -41.66 -2.14
N GLU A 420 20.97 -41.42 -2.62
CA GLU A 420 20.52 -41.87 -3.92
C GLU A 420 20.91 -40.88 -5.02
N GLU A 421 21.24 -41.42 -6.19
CA GLU A 421 21.39 -40.66 -7.43
C GLU A 421 20.03 -40.63 -8.14
N TYR A 422 19.65 -39.47 -8.68
CA TYR A 422 18.38 -39.32 -9.39
C TYR A 422 18.58 -38.85 -10.83
N VAL A 423 17.74 -39.34 -11.73
CA VAL A 423 17.56 -38.78 -13.08
C VAL A 423 16.17 -38.16 -13.13
N CYS A 424 16.12 -36.84 -12.95
CA CYS A 424 14.87 -36.10 -12.83
C CYS A 424 14.51 -35.37 -14.13
N ARG A 425 13.24 -34.96 -14.24
CA ARG A 425 12.81 -33.95 -15.21
C ARG A 425 12.77 -32.58 -14.52
N LEU A 426 13.35 -31.55 -15.12
CA LEU A 426 13.26 -30.17 -14.65
C LEU A 426 12.63 -29.29 -15.72
N LEU A 427 11.61 -28.54 -15.33
CA LEU A 427 10.87 -27.63 -16.20
C LEU A 427 10.99 -26.22 -15.61
N LEU A 428 11.58 -25.30 -16.37
CA LEU A 428 11.75 -23.90 -16.01
C LEU A 428 10.94 -23.01 -16.94
N CYS A 429 10.16 -22.11 -16.35
CA CYS A 429 9.35 -21.13 -17.07
C CYS A 429 9.37 -19.80 -16.31
N ALA A 430 9.71 -18.72 -17.02
CA ALA A 430 9.58 -17.36 -16.55
C ALA A 430 8.49 -16.66 -17.36
N ARG A 431 7.58 -15.96 -16.67
CA ARG A 431 6.48 -15.21 -17.28
C ARG A 431 6.45 -13.80 -16.69
N THR A 432 6.08 -12.81 -17.49
CA THR A 432 5.72 -11.51 -16.92
C THR A 432 4.49 -11.69 -16.02
N VAL A 433 4.41 -10.92 -14.95
CA VAL A 433 3.29 -11.02 -14.02
C VAL A 433 2.88 -9.63 -13.54
N SER A 434 1.59 -9.41 -13.34
CA SER A 434 1.12 -8.23 -12.62
C SER A 434 1.32 -8.40 -11.11
N TYR A 435 1.22 -7.33 -10.34
CA TYR A 435 1.37 -7.43 -8.90
C TYR A 435 0.26 -8.26 -8.23
N ASN A 436 -0.93 -8.35 -8.84
CA ASN A 436 -2.05 -9.17 -8.37
C ASN A 436 -2.04 -10.60 -8.93
N GLY A 437 -0.92 -11.05 -9.52
CA GLY A 437 -0.73 -12.44 -9.93
C GLY A 437 -1.26 -12.80 -11.32
N ILE A 438 -1.78 -11.86 -12.11
CA ILE A 438 -2.19 -12.11 -13.51
C ILE A 438 -0.94 -12.42 -14.32
N LEU A 439 -0.88 -13.64 -14.88
CA LEU A 439 0.25 -14.14 -15.64
C LEU A 439 0.17 -13.69 -17.10
N GLY A 440 1.20 -13.00 -17.57
CA GLY A 440 1.42 -12.70 -18.97
C GLY A 440 2.02 -13.89 -19.75
N PRO A 441 2.49 -13.67 -20.98
CA PRO A 441 3.19 -14.69 -21.75
C PRO A 441 4.55 -15.07 -21.13
N GLU A 442 5.11 -16.18 -21.59
CA GLU A 442 6.47 -16.58 -21.21
C GLU A 442 7.53 -15.67 -21.82
N CYS A 443 8.53 -15.32 -21.01
CA CYS A 443 9.70 -14.55 -21.41
C CYS A 443 11.01 -15.36 -21.30
N GLY A 444 10.92 -16.62 -20.84
CA GLY A 444 12.03 -17.57 -20.88
C GLY A 444 11.60 -18.98 -20.48
N THR A 445 12.04 -19.99 -21.22
CA THR A 445 11.76 -21.41 -20.93
C THR A 445 13.00 -22.29 -21.08
N LYS A 446 13.07 -23.34 -20.27
CA LYS A 446 14.09 -24.39 -20.38
C LYS A 446 13.56 -25.70 -19.83
N TYR A 447 13.67 -26.77 -20.61
CA TYR A 447 13.22 -28.10 -20.24
C TYR A 447 14.37 -29.09 -20.31
N LEU A 448 14.59 -29.83 -19.23
CA LEU A 448 15.59 -30.89 -19.14
C LEU A 448 14.88 -32.19 -18.75
N LEU A 449 14.78 -33.13 -19.68
CA LEU A 449 14.08 -34.41 -19.45
C LEU A 449 14.93 -35.44 -18.70
N ASN A 450 16.26 -35.29 -18.74
CA ASN A 450 17.21 -36.19 -18.12
C ASN A 450 18.28 -35.38 -17.36
N LEU A 451 17.92 -34.88 -16.18
CA LEU A 451 18.81 -34.13 -15.30
C LEU A 451 19.36 -35.06 -14.21
N ASN A 452 20.67 -35.33 -14.27
CA ASN A 452 21.34 -36.12 -13.24
C ASN A 452 21.59 -35.27 -11.98
N LEU A 453 21.18 -35.79 -10.83
CA LEU A 453 21.40 -35.24 -9.50
C LEU A 453 22.24 -36.24 -8.70
N GLU A 454 23.53 -35.92 -8.55
CA GLU A 454 24.46 -36.75 -7.79
C GLU A 454 24.07 -36.80 -6.29
N PRO A 455 24.38 -37.90 -5.59
CA PRO A 455 24.18 -38.01 -4.14
C PRO A 455 24.88 -36.86 -3.38
N PHE A 456 24.25 -36.37 -2.31
CA PHE A 456 24.79 -35.33 -1.42
C PHE A 456 25.40 -34.11 -2.14
N SER A 457 24.76 -33.66 -3.23
CA SER A 457 25.27 -32.60 -4.09
C SER A 457 24.25 -31.50 -4.36
N GLU A 458 24.74 -30.37 -4.85
CA GLU A 458 23.91 -29.27 -5.34
C GLU A 458 24.08 -29.10 -6.86
N LYS A 459 22.98 -28.81 -7.54
CA LYS A 459 22.95 -28.51 -8.99
C LYS A 459 22.27 -27.17 -9.21
N SER A 460 22.87 -26.33 -10.06
CA SER A 460 22.27 -25.07 -10.49
C SER A 460 22.03 -25.09 -12.00
N VAL A 461 20.79 -24.89 -12.42
CA VAL A 461 20.39 -24.83 -13.83
C VAL A 461 20.02 -23.39 -14.17
N PRO A 462 20.74 -22.72 -15.09
CA PRO A 462 20.47 -21.33 -15.45
C PRO A 462 19.26 -21.22 -16.39
N LEU A 463 18.53 -20.12 -16.30
CA LEU A 463 17.53 -19.65 -17.25
C LEU A 463 17.87 -18.19 -17.57
N CYS A 464 18.14 -17.91 -18.85
CA CYS A 464 18.41 -16.57 -19.34
C CYS A 464 17.09 -15.90 -19.72
N ILE A 465 16.86 -14.68 -19.22
CA ILE A 465 15.67 -13.87 -19.48
C ILE A 465 16.13 -12.62 -20.24
N LEU A 466 15.58 -12.43 -21.43
CA LEU A 466 16.01 -11.37 -22.35
C LEU A 466 15.04 -10.18 -22.31
N TYR A 467 15.55 -8.96 -22.36
CA TYR A 467 14.78 -7.72 -22.46
C TYR A 467 13.75 -7.79 -23.58
N GLU A 468 14.18 -8.21 -24.77
CA GLU A 468 13.33 -8.32 -25.95
C GLU A 468 12.17 -9.32 -25.78
N LYS A 469 12.25 -10.23 -24.80
CA LYS A 469 11.21 -11.22 -24.52
C LYS A 469 10.19 -10.78 -23.47
N TYR A 470 10.55 -9.84 -22.58
CA TYR A 470 9.62 -9.35 -21.57
C TYR A 470 9.06 -7.95 -21.85
N ARG A 471 9.76 -7.11 -22.62
CA ARG A 471 9.45 -5.68 -22.80
C ARG A 471 7.99 -5.35 -23.12
N ASP A 472 7.34 -6.13 -23.98
CA ASP A 472 6.01 -5.79 -24.51
C ASP A 472 4.86 -6.17 -23.57
N CYS A 473 5.12 -7.05 -22.59
CA CYS A 473 4.11 -7.56 -21.66
C CYS A 473 4.51 -7.40 -20.19
N LEU A 474 5.61 -6.68 -19.91
CA LEU A 474 6.01 -6.32 -18.56
C LEU A 474 5.02 -5.27 -18.03
N THR A 475 4.57 -5.48 -16.80
CA THR A 475 3.68 -4.52 -16.12
C THR A 475 4.48 -3.37 -15.53
N GLU A 476 3.84 -2.24 -15.23
CA GLU A 476 4.49 -1.08 -14.59
C GLU A 476 5.02 -1.38 -13.17
N SER A 477 4.65 -2.53 -12.58
CA SER A 477 5.21 -3.05 -11.33
C SER A 477 6.57 -3.74 -11.52
N ASN A 478 7.03 -3.93 -12.76
CA ASN A 478 8.30 -4.57 -13.11
C ASN A 478 8.47 -6.00 -12.56
N LEU A 479 7.41 -6.81 -12.58
CA LEU A 479 7.43 -8.14 -11.99
C LEU A 479 7.52 -9.26 -13.05
N ILE A 480 8.38 -10.24 -12.76
CA ILE A 480 8.49 -11.51 -13.51
C ILE A 480 8.39 -12.67 -12.52
N LYS A 481 7.51 -13.63 -12.79
CA LYS A 481 7.40 -14.86 -12.00
C LYS A 481 8.23 -15.97 -12.64
N VAL A 482 9.17 -16.52 -11.89
CA VAL A 482 9.95 -17.70 -12.30
C VAL A 482 9.41 -18.91 -11.57
N ARG A 483 9.17 -19.98 -12.33
CA ARG A 483 8.67 -21.25 -11.85
C ARG A 483 9.59 -22.38 -12.27
N ALA A 484 9.88 -23.28 -11.34
CA ALA A 484 10.59 -24.52 -11.56
C ALA A 484 9.78 -25.69 -11.03
N LEU A 485 9.54 -26.70 -11.86
CA LEU A 485 8.98 -27.99 -11.45
C LEU A 485 10.03 -29.09 -11.66
N LEU A 486 10.41 -29.75 -10.58
CA LEU A 486 11.30 -30.92 -10.59
C LEU A 486 10.46 -32.17 -10.33
N VAL A 487 10.57 -33.15 -11.22
CA VAL A 487 9.85 -34.43 -11.15
C VAL A 487 10.86 -35.56 -11.02
N GLU A 488 10.73 -36.32 -9.94
CA GLU A 488 11.44 -37.58 -9.73
C GLU A 488 10.49 -38.72 -10.14
N PRO A 489 10.79 -39.44 -11.24
CA PRO A 489 9.84 -40.40 -11.83
C PRO A 489 9.73 -41.73 -11.07
N VAL A 490 10.72 -42.15 -10.29
CA VAL A 490 10.73 -43.48 -9.63
C VAL A 490 9.71 -43.56 -8.50
N ILE A 491 9.67 -42.55 -7.63
CA ILE A 491 8.70 -42.42 -6.54
C ILE A 491 7.54 -41.47 -6.89
N ASN A 492 7.49 -40.99 -8.13
CA ASN A 492 6.50 -40.04 -8.65
C ASN A 492 6.37 -38.78 -7.75
N SER A 493 7.51 -38.19 -7.39
CA SER A 493 7.58 -37.03 -6.47
C SER A 493 7.70 -35.72 -7.24
N TYR A 494 6.99 -34.70 -6.76
CA TYR A 494 6.89 -33.37 -7.38
C TYR A 494 7.38 -32.30 -6.42
N LEU A 495 8.37 -31.53 -6.86
CA LEU A 495 8.94 -30.44 -6.09
C LEU A 495 8.80 -29.14 -6.88
N LEU A 496 8.11 -28.17 -6.29
CA LEU A 496 7.80 -26.89 -6.92
C LEU A 496 8.59 -25.76 -6.24
N ALA A 497 9.16 -24.87 -7.06
CA ALA A 497 9.75 -23.63 -6.58
C ALA A 497 9.29 -22.45 -7.46
N GLU A 498 8.76 -21.43 -6.84
CA GLU A 498 8.34 -20.18 -7.48
C GLU A 498 9.02 -18.99 -6.81
N ARG A 499 9.33 -17.97 -7.60
CA ARG A 499 9.86 -16.70 -7.09
C ARG A 499 9.49 -15.56 -8.02
N ASP A 500 8.95 -14.50 -7.41
CA ASP A 500 8.72 -13.24 -8.08
C ASP A 500 9.95 -12.35 -8.01
N LEU A 501 10.38 -11.88 -9.18
CA LEU A 501 11.49 -10.97 -9.40
C LEU A 501 10.96 -9.57 -9.59
N TYR A 502 11.62 -8.58 -9.00
CA TYR A 502 11.41 -7.17 -9.30
C TYR A 502 12.58 -6.67 -10.14
N LEU A 503 12.29 -6.10 -11.31
CA LEU A 503 13.31 -5.46 -12.15
C LEU A 503 13.51 -4.01 -11.70
N GLU A 504 14.73 -3.69 -11.32
CA GLU A 504 15.02 -2.39 -10.73
C GLU A 504 15.02 -1.28 -11.77
N ASN A 505 14.15 -0.30 -11.57
CA ASN A 505 14.13 0.94 -12.34
C ASN A 505 15.42 1.76 -12.13
N PRO A 506 15.80 2.62 -13.10
CA PRO A 506 16.96 3.48 -12.96
C PRO A 506 16.74 4.49 -11.82
N GLU A 507 17.82 4.85 -11.14
CA GLU A 507 17.78 5.86 -10.07
C GLU A 507 17.49 7.25 -10.66
N ILE A 508 16.54 7.97 -10.06
CA ILE A 508 16.38 9.41 -10.30
C ILE A 508 17.31 10.17 -9.35
N LYS A 509 18.30 10.86 -9.92
CA LYS A 509 19.20 11.75 -9.19
C LYS A 509 18.49 13.08 -8.95
N ILE A 510 18.41 13.49 -7.69
CA ILE A 510 17.74 14.74 -7.29
C ILE A 510 18.74 15.65 -6.59
N ARG A 511 18.96 16.84 -7.15
CA ARG A 511 19.82 17.89 -6.59
C ARG A 511 18.99 19.12 -6.24
N ILE A 512 19.17 19.61 -5.02
CA ILE A 512 18.56 20.85 -4.56
C ILE A 512 19.58 21.99 -4.77
N LEU A 513 19.20 22.99 -5.56
CA LEU A 513 20.04 24.14 -5.89
C LEU A 513 19.48 25.40 -5.22
N GLY A 514 20.35 26.09 -4.48
CA GLY A 514 19.98 27.20 -3.60
C GLY A 514 19.85 26.78 -2.13
N GLU A 515 19.73 27.76 -1.26
CA GLU A 515 19.50 27.53 0.18
C GLU A 515 18.00 27.28 0.45
N PRO A 516 17.62 26.13 1.01
CA PRO A 516 16.22 25.81 1.30
C PRO A 516 15.73 26.64 2.50
N LYS A 517 15.00 27.73 2.21
CA LYS A 517 14.38 28.63 3.21
C LYS A 517 12.92 28.90 2.88
N GLN A 518 12.12 29.12 3.93
CA GLN A 518 10.70 29.41 3.80
C GLN A 518 10.46 30.65 2.92
N LYS A 519 9.47 30.58 2.03
CA LYS A 519 9.07 31.65 1.10
C LYS A 519 10.20 32.14 0.17
N ARG A 520 11.24 31.32 -0.04
CA ARG A 520 12.36 31.62 -0.96
C ARG A 520 12.36 30.63 -2.10
N LYS A 521 12.61 31.12 -3.32
CA LYS A 521 12.72 30.29 -4.52
C LYS A 521 13.81 29.23 -4.33
N LEU A 522 13.45 27.97 -4.61
CA LEU A 522 14.32 26.81 -4.57
C LEU A 522 14.27 26.11 -5.93
N VAL A 523 15.35 25.48 -6.37
CA VAL A 523 15.34 24.74 -7.65
C VAL A 523 15.66 23.28 -7.40
N ALA A 524 14.81 22.38 -7.89
CA ALA A 524 15.08 20.95 -7.94
C ALA A 524 15.56 20.58 -9.35
N GLU A 525 16.79 20.09 -9.46
CA GLU A 525 17.33 19.47 -10.67
C GLU A 525 17.14 17.96 -10.56
N VAL A 526 16.35 17.38 -11.46
CA VAL A 526 16.05 15.94 -11.50
C VAL A 526 16.62 15.35 -12.78
N SER A 527 17.28 14.20 -12.69
CA SER A 527 17.80 13.49 -13.85
C SER A 527 17.76 11.98 -13.70
N LEU A 528 17.72 11.29 -14.83
CA LEU A 528 17.90 9.83 -14.91
C LEU A 528 18.63 9.46 -16.20
N GLN A 529 19.36 8.36 -16.17
CA GLN A 529 20.00 7.80 -17.35
C GLN A 529 19.08 6.73 -17.97
N ASN A 530 18.89 6.76 -19.29
CA ASN A 530 18.12 5.76 -20.00
C ASN A 530 18.80 4.39 -19.90
N PRO A 531 18.18 3.39 -19.24
CA PRO A 531 18.75 2.06 -19.07
C PRO A 531 18.46 1.14 -20.27
N LEU A 532 17.60 1.56 -21.20
CA LEU A 532 17.13 0.73 -22.31
C LEU A 532 18.10 0.78 -23.49
N PRO A 533 18.12 -0.28 -24.33
CA PRO A 533 18.86 -0.29 -25.59
C PRO A 533 18.19 0.56 -26.69
N VAL A 534 17.05 1.20 -26.40
CA VAL A 534 16.23 1.99 -27.35
C VAL A 534 15.94 3.38 -26.78
N ALA A 535 15.60 4.32 -27.66
CA ALA A 535 15.23 5.68 -27.28
C ALA A 535 13.89 5.74 -26.50
N LEU A 536 13.80 6.70 -25.58
CA LEU A 536 12.59 7.06 -24.85
C LEU A 536 11.93 8.29 -25.48
N GLU A 537 10.61 8.22 -25.71
CA GLU A 537 9.82 9.31 -26.29
C GLU A 537 8.74 9.77 -25.31
N GLY A 538 8.28 11.03 -25.46
CA GLY A 538 7.25 11.61 -24.60
C GLY A 538 7.66 11.69 -23.13
N CYS A 539 8.96 11.81 -22.88
CA CYS A 539 9.56 11.84 -21.56
C CYS A 539 8.96 12.99 -20.73
N THR A 540 8.48 12.68 -19.52
CA THR A 540 7.81 13.63 -18.63
C THR A 540 8.27 13.41 -17.20
N PHE A 541 8.71 14.47 -16.53
CA PHE A 541 8.89 14.47 -15.08
C PHE A 541 7.69 15.13 -14.41
N THR A 542 7.19 14.50 -13.35
CA THR A 542 6.16 15.04 -12.45
C THR A 542 6.71 15.11 -11.04
N VAL A 543 6.54 16.25 -10.37
CA VAL A 543 7.10 16.54 -9.05
C VAL A 543 6.01 17.09 -8.12
N GLU A 544 5.97 16.57 -6.90
CA GLU A 544 5.02 16.95 -5.87
C GLU A 544 5.67 16.89 -4.48
N GLY A 545 5.17 17.70 -3.54
CA GLY A 545 5.60 17.61 -2.14
C GLY A 545 4.94 18.69 -1.29
N ALA A 546 4.05 18.27 -0.38
CA ALA A 546 3.43 19.17 0.58
C ALA A 546 4.49 19.93 1.37
N GLY A 547 4.30 21.24 1.50
CA GLY A 547 5.28 22.15 2.10
C GLY A 547 6.30 22.74 1.13
N LEU A 548 6.61 22.05 0.02
CA LEU A 548 7.61 22.44 -0.99
C LEU A 548 7.01 23.15 -2.21
N THR A 549 5.80 22.74 -2.62
CA THR A 549 5.03 23.33 -3.73
C THR A 549 3.54 23.12 -3.46
N GLU A 550 2.70 24.14 -3.66
CA GLU A 550 1.23 24.05 -3.44
C GLU A 550 0.53 23.30 -4.61
N GLU A 551 1.15 23.30 -5.78
CA GLU A 551 0.67 22.64 -6.99
C GLU A 551 1.70 21.64 -7.50
N GLN A 552 1.21 20.54 -8.07
CA GLN A 552 2.04 19.57 -8.77
C GLN A 552 2.69 20.23 -9.99
N LYS A 553 3.97 19.94 -10.23
CA LYS A 553 4.74 20.48 -11.35
C LYS A 553 5.08 19.39 -12.33
N THR A 554 4.85 19.65 -13.61
CA THR A 554 5.15 18.74 -14.70
C THR A 554 6.03 19.43 -15.74
N VAL A 555 7.06 18.73 -16.22
CA VAL A 555 7.90 19.18 -17.33
C VAL A 555 7.99 18.06 -18.35
N GLU A 556 7.56 18.36 -19.56
CA GLU A 556 7.69 17.51 -20.74
C GLU A 556 9.03 17.79 -21.42
N ILE A 557 9.68 16.74 -21.90
CA ILE A 557 10.94 16.81 -22.64
C ILE A 557 10.61 16.65 -24.12
N PRO A 558 10.96 17.65 -24.95
CA PRO A 558 10.50 17.70 -26.34
C PRO A 558 11.21 16.68 -27.24
N ASP A 559 12.51 16.46 -27.01
CA ASP A 559 13.32 15.59 -27.83
C ASP A 559 13.39 14.17 -27.24
N PRO A 560 13.46 13.12 -28.09
CA PRO A 560 13.71 11.76 -27.62
C PRO A 560 15.04 11.66 -26.85
N VAL A 561 15.10 10.74 -25.89
CA VAL A 561 16.30 10.46 -25.08
C VAL A 561 16.90 9.15 -25.57
N GLU A 562 18.05 9.21 -26.24
CA GLU A 562 18.66 8.03 -26.88
C GLU A 562 19.20 7.02 -25.85
N ALA A 563 19.56 5.82 -26.32
CA ALA A 563 20.12 4.77 -25.48
C ALA A 563 21.40 5.25 -24.77
N GLY A 564 21.43 5.12 -23.44
CA GLY A 564 22.55 5.53 -22.59
C GLY A 564 22.65 7.03 -22.29
N GLU A 565 21.82 7.88 -22.91
CA GLU A 565 21.76 9.31 -22.60
C GLU A 565 21.10 9.61 -21.24
N GLU A 566 21.38 10.79 -20.69
CA GLU A 566 20.76 11.29 -19.47
C GLU A 566 19.72 12.37 -19.80
N VAL A 567 18.50 12.21 -19.29
CA VAL A 567 17.50 13.27 -19.29
C VAL A 567 17.60 14.07 -18.00
N LYS A 568 17.61 15.41 -18.09
CA LYS A 568 17.79 16.30 -16.95
C LYS A 568 16.94 17.56 -17.11
N VAL A 569 16.16 17.89 -16.10
CA VAL A 569 15.33 19.11 -16.07
C VAL A 569 15.47 19.83 -14.73
N ARG A 570 15.11 21.11 -14.72
CA ARG A 570 15.06 21.95 -13.52
C ARG A 570 13.65 22.42 -13.28
N MET A 571 13.19 22.30 -12.05
CA MET A 571 11.88 22.77 -11.62
C MET A 571 12.02 23.77 -10.48
N ASP A 572 11.40 24.93 -10.64
CA ASP A 572 11.33 25.96 -9.61
C ASP A 572 10.27 25.59 -8.57
N LEU A 573 10.62 25.62 -7.30
CA LEU A 573 9.76 25.37 -6.14
C LEU A 573 9.68 26.64 -5.27
N LEU A 574 8.59 26.75 -4.50
CA LEU A 574 8.41 27.82 -3.51
C LEU A 574 7.91 27.20 -2.19
N PRO A 575 8.83 26.73 -1.33
CA PRO A 575 8.47 26.13 -0.06
C PRO A 575 7.84 27.15 0.88
N LEU A 576 6.62 26.88 1.36
CA LEU A 576 5.88 27.78 2.25
C LEU A 576 5.95 27.34 3.72
N HIS A 577 6.35 26.10 3.99
CA HIS A 577 6.35 25.51 5.33
C HIS A 577 7.79 25.17 5.73
N MET A 578 8.15 25.44 6.99
CA MET A 578 9.46 25.08 7.55
C MET A 578 9.51 23.59 7.89
N GLY A 579 10.70 23.10 8.23
CA GLY A 579 10.89 21.73 8.71
C GLY A 579 11.19 20.73 7.59
N LEU A 580 11.09 19.44 7.93
CA LEU A 580 11.38 18.33 7.03
C LEU A 580 10.20 18.05 6.11
N HIS A 581 10.46 18.04 4.81
CA HIS A 581 9.51 17.63 3.77
C HIS A 581 10.18 16.62 2.84
N LYS A 582 9.37 15.83 2.13
CA LYS A 582 9.86 14.90 1.11
C LYS A 582 9.37 15.33 -0.27
N LEU A 583 10.30 15.66 -1.16
CA LEU A 583 10.01 15.87 -2.58
C LEU A 583 9.85 14.50 -3.24
N VAL A 584 8.72 14.28 -3.91
CA VAL A 584 8.41 13.04 -4.64
C VAL A 584 8.45 13.32 -6.13
N VAL A 585 9.08 12.42 -6.89
CA VAL A 585 9.30 12.55 -8.33
C VAL A 585 8.82 11.29 -9.04
N ASN A 586 8.06 11.48 -10.11
CA ASN A 586 7.76 10.47 -11.12
C ASN A 586 8.45 10.81 -12.43
N PHE A 587 8.91 9.80 -13.14
CA PHE A 587 9.23 9.91 -14.55
C PHE A 587 8.40 8.91 -15.36
N GLU A 588 7.90 9.39 -16.50
CA GLU A 588 7.08 8.66 -17.44
C GLU A 588 7.63 8.84 -18.86
N SER A 589 7.58 7.79 -19.68
CA SER A 589 7.84 7.82 -21.12
C SER A 589 7.00 6.74 -21.79
N ASP A 590 7.12 6.60 -23.10
CA ASP A 590 6.46 5.52 -23.85
C ASP A 590 6.92 4.11 -23.43
N LYS A 591 8.24 3.91 -23.17
CA LYS A 591 8.84 2.59 -22.90
C LYS A 591 9.35 2.38 -21.47
N LEU A 592 9.49 3.44 -20.69
CA LEU A 592 9.93 3.40 -19.29
C LEU A 592 8.95 4.21 -18.45
N LYS A 593 8.17 3.52 -17.61
CA LYS A 593 6.99 4.06 -16.93
C LYS A 593 7.16 4.05 -15.43
N ALA A 594 6.47 4.98 -14.76
CA ALA A 594 6.36 5.03 -13.31
C ALA A 594 7.69 4.91 -12.53
N VAL A 595 8.78 5.50 -13.03
CA VAL A 595 10.07 5.51 -12.33
C VAL A 595 9.98 6.51 -11.18
N LYS A 596 10.28 6.07 -9.96
CA LYS A 596 10.09 6.86 -8.74
C LYS A 596 11.41 7.34 -8.14
N GLY A 597 11.40 8.56 -7.64
CA GLY A 597 12.49 9.15 -6.89
C GLY A 597 11.96 9.98 -5.72
N PHE A 598 12.79 10.15 -4.69
CA PHE A 598 12.47 11.08 -3.61
C PHE A 598 13.71 11.75 -3.04
N ARG A 599 13.51 12.91 -2.41
CA ARG A 599 14.54 13.59 -1.66
C ARG A 599 13.95 14.26 -0.42
N ASN A 600 14.54 13.98 0.74
CA ASN A 600 14.27 14.75 1.96
C ASN A 600 14.88 16.15 1.83
N VAL A 601 14.10 17.18 2.12
CA VAL A 601 14.48 18.59 2.07
C VAL A 601 14.08 19.23 3.39
N ILE A 602 15.04 19.83 4.09
CA ILE A 602 14.80 20.56 5.34
C ILE A 602 14.75 22.05 5.00
N ILE A 603 13.59 22.67 5.19
CA ILE A 603 13.37 24.09 4.95
C ILE A 603 13.66 24.86 6.24
N GLY A 604 14.66 25.74 6.17
CA GLY A 604 14.98 26.67 7.25
C GLY A 604 14.03 27.87 7.32
N PRO A 605 14.12 28.69 8.39
CA PRO A 605 13.39 29.95 8.48
C PRO A 605 13.79 30.92 7.36
N ALA A 606 12.90 31.87 7.06
CA ALA A 606 13.03 32.86 5.98
C ALA A 606 14.33 33.69 6.06
#